data_AF-A0A3L5GZ19-F1
#
_entry.id   AF-A0A3L5GZ19-F1
#
_cell.length_a   1.000
_cell.length_b   1.000
_cell.length_c   1.000
_cell.angle_alpha   90.00
_cell.angle_beta   90.00
_cell.angle_gamma   90.00
#
_symmetry.space_group_name_H-M   'P 1'
#
loop_
_entity.id
_entity.type
_entity.pdbx_description
1 polymer ?
#
loop_
_entity_poly.entity_id
_entity_poly.type
_entity_poly.pdbx_seq_one_letter_code
_entity_poly.pdbx_strand_id
1 'polypeptide(L)'
;MNIFDHYRQRYEAAKDEEFTLQEFLTTCRQDRSAYANAAERLLMAIGEPVMVDTAQEPRLSRLFSNRVIARYPAFEEFYGMEDAIEQIVSYLKHAAQGLEEKKQILYLLGPVGGGKSSLAERLKSLMQLVPIYVLSANGERSPVNDHPFCLFNPQEDAQILEKEYGIPRRYLGTIMSPWAAKRLHEFGGDITKFRVVKVWPSILQQIAIAKTEPGD
;
A
#
# COMPACT_ATOMS: atom_id res chain seq x y z
N MET A 1 9.16 27.38 -14.17
CA MET A 1 9.77 26.40 -13.24
C MET A 1 10.78 25.59 -14.02
N ASN A 2 12.04 25.57 -13.59
CA ASN A 2 13.08 24.77 -14.25
C ASN A 2 12.97 23.29 -13.80
N ILE A 3 13.41 22.34 -14.62
CA ILE A 3 13.41 20.90 -14.30
C ILE A 3 14.15 20.60 -12.98
N PHE A 4 15.19 21.38 -12.67
CA PHE A 4 15.94 21.26 -11.42
C PHE A 4 15.13 21.68 -10.19
N ASP A 5 14.30 22.72 -10.30
CA ASP A 5 13.41 23.16 -9.21
C ASP A 5 12.31 22.13 -8.96
N HIS A 6 11.76 21.56 -10.03
CA HIS A 6 10.77 20.49 -9.95
C HIS A 6 11.37 19.21 -9.33
N TYR A 7 12.60 18.85 -9.69
CA TYR A 7 13.31 17.72 -9.09
C TYR A 7 13.60 17.97 -7.61
N ARG A 8 14.06 19.18 -7.25
CA ARG A 8 14.32 19.56 -5.86
C ARG A 8 13.05 19.56 -5.01
N GLN A 9 11.95 20.10 -5.52
CA GLN A 9 10.65 20.06 -4.84
C GLN A 9 10.14 18.63 -4.67
N ARG A 10 10.29 17.76 -5.69
CA ARG A 10 9.95 16.34 -5.54
C ARG A 10 10.83 15.63 -4.50
N TYR A 11 12.11 15.96 -4.46
CA TYR A 11 13.04 15.39 -3.47
C TYR A 11 12.77 15.91 -2.06
N GLU A 12 12.41 17.19 -1.90
CA GLU A 12 12.02 17.80 -0.62
C GLU A 12 10.62 17.34 -0.16
N ALA A 13 9.68 17.10 -1.07
CA ALA A 13 8.39 16.47 -0.75
C ALA A 13 8.50 14.97 -0.47
N ALA A 14 9.55 14.33 -1.00
CA ALA A 14 9.93 12.95 -0.68
C ALA A 14 10.84 12.85 0.55
N LYS A 15 11.25 13.98 1.15
CA LYS A 15 11.93 13.98 2.44
C LYS A 15 10.90 13.56 3.48
N ASP A 16 11.06 12.33 3.93
CA ASP A 16 10.56 11.75 5.16
C ASP A 16 9.98 12.78 6.15
N GLU A 17 8.66 12.97 6.11
CA GLU A 17 7.93 13.72 7.11
C GLU A 17 8.01 12.93 8.42
N GLU A 18 8.55 13.54 9.47
CA GLU A 18 8.70 12.92 10.78
C GLU A 18 7.63 13.41 11.75
N PHE A 19 7.06 12.48 12.49
CA PHE A 19 5.97 12.67 13.44
C PHE A 19 6.37 12.12 14.81
N THR A 20 5.88 12.74 15.87
CA THR A 20 5.68 12.04 17.14
C THR A 20 4.66 10.93 16.97
N LEU A 21 4.66 9.95 17.89
CA LEU A 21 3.63 8.92 17.91
C LEU A 21 2.22 9.52 18.07
N GLN A 22 2.08 10.60 18.85
CA GLN A 22 0.82 11.31 19.06
C GLN A 22 0.30 11.99 17.79
N GLU A 23 1.18 12.67 17.06
CA GLU A 23 0.82 13.29 15.77
C GLU A 23 0.40 12.21 14.76
N PHE A 24 1.13 11.09 14.69
CA PHE A 24 0.74 9.97 13.84
C PHE A 24 -0.64 9.41 14.19
N LEU A 25 -0.95 9.17 15.46
CA LEU A 25 -2.29 8.72 15.88
C LEU A 25 -3.38 9.75 15.53
N THR A 26 -3.07 11.04 15.63
CA THR A 26 -3.97 12.12 15.21
C THR A 26 -4.19 12.10 13.69
N THR A 27 -3.14 11.87 12.90
CA THR A 27 -3.22 11.69 11.44
C THR A 27 -4.11 10.49 11.10
N CYS A 28 -3.95 9.35 11.78
CA CYS A 28 -4.80 8.16 11.57
C CYS A 28 -6.30 8.46 11.72
N ARG A 29 -6.66 9.36 12.65
CA ARG A 29 -8.06 9.77 12.83
C ARG A 29 -8.63 10.52 11.62
N GLN A 30 -7.79 11.26 10.91
CA GLN A 30 -8.19 12.12 9.79
C GLN A 30 -8.04 11.38 8.45
N ASP A 31 -7.03 10.54 8.32
CA ASP A 31 -6.68 9.85 7.09
C ASP A 31 -6.42 8.35 7.35
N ARG A 32 -7.33 7.53 6.84
CA ARG A 32 -7.22 6.06 6.94
C ARG A 32 -6.08 5.50 6.10
N SER A 33 -5.57 6.25 5.11
CA SER A 33 -4.42 5.83 4.31
C SER A 33 -3.15 5.65 5.15
N ALA A 34 -3.08 6.31 6.32
CA ALA A 34 -1.95 6.24 7.23
C ALA A 34 -1.68 4.81 7.72
N TYR A 35 -2.73 4.03 7.96
CA TYR A 35 -2.64 2.65 8.43
C TYR A 35 -3.18 1.63 7.43
N ALA A 36 -3.33 2.03 6.16
CA ALA A 36 -3.78 1.15 5.10
C ALA A 36 -2.81 -0.03 4.89
N ASN A 37 -3.37 -1.22 4.70
CA ASN A 37 -2.61 -2.41 4.32
C ASN A 37 -2.21 -2.37 2.84
N ALA A 38 -1.39 -3.32 2.40
CA ALA A 38 -0.87 -3.35 1.03
C ALA A 38 -1.98 -3.40 -0.05
N ALA A 39 -3.06 -4.16 0.19
CA ALA A 39 -4.16 -4.27 -0.76
C ALA A 39 -4.98 -2.96 -0.83
N GLU A 40 -5.27 -2.35 0.31
CA GLU A 40 -5.93 -1.04 0.39
C GLU A 40 -5.12 0.04 -0.35
N ARG A 41 -3.79 0.06 -0.18
CA ARG A 41 -2.90 0.99 -0.89
C ARG A 41 -2.93 0.81 -2.40
N LEU A 42 -2.91 -0.44 -2.87
CA LEU A 42 -3.05 -0.71 -4.30
C LEU A 42 -4.42 -0.27 -4.83
N LEU A 43 -5.51 -0.50 -4.09
CA LEU A 43 -6.83 -0.02 -4.50
C LEU A 43 -6.89 1.51 -4.57
N MET A 44 -6.32 2.21 -3.59
CA MET A 44 -6.21 3.68 -3.61
C MET A 44 -5.42 4.17 -4.83
N ALA A 45 -4.32 3.50 -5.17
CA ALA A 45 -3.49 3.85 -6.33
C ALA A 45 -4.15 3.51 -7.67
N ILE A 46 -4.91 2.40 -7.74
CA ILE A 46 -5.67 1.98 -8.94
C ILE A 46 -6.81 2.96 -9.21
N GLY A 47 -7.48 3.42 -8.15
CA GLY A 47 -8.61 4.34 -8.23
C GLY A 47 -9.90 3.68 -8.71
N GLU A 48 -10.87 4.52 -9.07
CA GLU A 48 -12.20 4.08 -9.49
C GLU A 48 -12.25 3.75 -10.99
N PRO A 49 -13.06 2.76 -11.39
CA PRO A 49 -13.25 2.42 -12.79
C PRO A 49 -14.21 3.38 -13.48
N VAL A 50 -14.01 3.55 -14.79
CA VAL A 50 -15.02 4.05 -15.72
C VAL A 50 -15.81 2.84 -16.23
N MET A 51 -17.12 2.83 -16.00
CA MET A 51 -18.00 1.79 -16.53
C MET A 51 -18.28 2.05 -18.01
N VAL A 52 -17.96 1.09 -18.87
CA VAL A 52 -18.10 1.21 -20.33
C VAL A 52 -19.17 0.23 -20.81
N ASP A 53 -20.26 0.77 -21.35
CA ASP A 53 -21.26 -0.02 -22.09
C ASP A 53 -20.71 -0.38 -23.47
N THR A 54 -20.27 -1.62 -23.63
CA THR A 54 -19.64 -2.08 -24.88
C THR A 54 -20.62 -2.22 -26.04
N ALA A 55 -21.94 -2.19 -25.78
CA ALA A 55 -22.95 -2.22 -26.84
C ALA A 55 -22.94 -0.96 -27.71
N GLN A 56 -22.47 0.17 -27.17
CA GLN A 56 -22.42 1.46 -27.87
C GLN A 56 -21.30 1.53 -28.93
N GLU A 57 -20.32 0.64 -28.87
CA GLU A 57 -19.20 0.61 -29.81
C GLU A 57 -19.10 -0.74 -30.54
N PRO A 58 -19.23 -0.79 -31.88
CA PRO A 58 -19.23 -2.06 -32.63
C PRO A 58 -17.99 -2.94 -32.41
N ARG A 59 -16.82 -2.34 -32.15
CA ARG A 59 -15.58 -3.08 -31.85
C ARG A 59 -15.64 -3.73 -30.47
N LEU A 60 -16.05 -2.98 -29.46
CA LEU A 60 -16.13 -3.48 -28.07
C LEU A 60 -17.27 -4.48 -27.91
N SER A 61 -18.40 -4.24 -28.57
CA SER A 61 -19.54 -5.14 -28.65
C SER A 61 -19.12 -6.57 -29.05
N ARG A 62 -18.28 -6.69 -30.08
CA ARG A 62 -17.77 -8.00 -30.56
C ARG A 62 -16.76 -8.65 -29.60
N LEU A 63 -15.94 -7.85 -28.92
CA LEU A 63 -14.91 -8.34 -28.01
C LEU A 63 -15.48 -8.79 -26.67
N PHE A 64 -16.46 -8.05 -26.15
CA PHE A 64 -17.00 -8.22 -24.81
C PHE A 64 -18.45 -8.70 -24.78
N SER A 65 -19.03 -9.03 -25.94
CA SER A 65 -20.40 -9.54 -26.06
C SER A 65 -21.44 -8.61 -25.45
N ASN A 66 -21.36 -7.30 -25.72
CA ASN A 66 -22.26 -6.26 -25.19
C ASN A 66 -22.30 -6.16 -23.66
N ARG A 67 -21.32 -6.71 -22.94
CA ARG A 67 -21.23 -6.58 -21.48
C ARG A 67 -20.84 -5.14 -21.09
N VAL A 68 -21.29 -4.69 -19.93
CA VAL A 68 -20.70 -3.50 -19.29
C VAL A 68 -19.42 -3.94 -18.60
N ILE A 69 -18.31 -3.25 -18.89
CA ILE A 69 -16.99 -3.58 -18.31
C ILE A 69 -16.46 -2.42 -17.48
N ALA A 70 -15.65 -2.73 -16.46
CA ALA A 70 -14.94 -1.75 -15.67
C ALA A 70 -13.55 -1.46 -16.28
N ARG A 71 -13.31 -0.22 -16.71
CA ARG A 71 -11.98 0.23 -17.16
C ARG A 71 -11.33 1.13 -16.13
N TYR A 72 -10.19 0.70 -15.62
CA TYR A 72 -9.42 1.47 -14.65
C TYR A 72 -8.38 2.34 -15.38
N PRO A 73 -8.38 3.68 -15.22
CA PRO A 73 -7.40 4.55 -15.86
C PRO A 73 -5.95 4.19 -15.51
N ALA A 74 -5.74 3.65 -14.31
CA ALA A 74 -4.46 3.11 -13.89
C ALA A 74 -3.93 1.99 -14.81
N PHE A 75 -4.73 1.41 -15.70
CA PHE A 75 -4.32 0.37 -16.64
C PHE A 75 -4.70 0.70 -18.10
N GLU A 76 -4.76 1.98 -18.47
CA GLU A 76 -5.17 2.42 -19.82
C GLU A 76 -4.33 1.82 -20.98
N GLU A 77 -3.08 1.45 -20.71
CA GLU A 77 -2.17 0.84 -21.69
C GLU A 77 -2.38 -0.68 -21.88
N PHE A 78 -3.22 -1.32 -21.04
CA PHE A 78 -3.44 -2.76 -20.99
C PHE A 78 -4.67 -3.19 -21.80
N TYR A 79 -4.58 -3.07 -23.12
CA TYR A 79 -5.66 -3.42 -24.04
C TYR A 79 -5.96 -4.92 -24.04
N GLY A 80 -7.24 -5.30 -23.92
CA GLY A 80 -7.68 -6.69 -23.97
C GLY A 80 -7.42 -7.46 -22.66
N MET A 81 -6.99 -6.78 -21.60
CA MET A 81 -6.76 -7.37 -20.28
C MET A 81 -7.82 -6.94 -19.25
N GLU A 82 -8.92 -6.31 -19.68
CA GLU A 82 -9.95 -5.78 -18.79
C GLU A 82 -10.50 -6.83 -17.81
N ASP A 83 -10.85 -8.03 -18.28
CA ASP A 83 -11.36 -9.12 -17.43
C ASP A 83 -10.29 -9.58 -16.40
N ALA A 84 -9.01 -9.60 -16.78
CA ALA A 84 -7.92 -9.98 -15.88
C ALA A 84 -7.63 -8.89 -14.82
N ILE A 85 -7.69 -7.62 -15.21
CA ILE A 85 -7.55 -6.48 -14.31
C ILE A 85 -8.71 -6.47 -13.31
N GLU A 86 -9.94 -6.73 -13.76
CA GLU A 86 -11.10 -6.83 -12.88
C GLU A 86 -10.96 -7.95 -11.84
N GLN A 87 -10.41 -9.11 -12.23
CA GLN A 87 -10.09 -10.18 -11.28
C GLN A 87 -9.04 -9.76 -10.25
N ILE A 88 -7.98 -9.05 -10.66
CA ILE A 88 -6.96 -8.53 -9.73
C ILE A 88 -7.59 -7.51 -8.77
N VAL A 89 -8.40 -6.58 -9.26
CA VAL A 89 -9.06 -5.58 -8.41
C VAL A 89 -10.04 -6.25 -7.46
N SER A 90 -10.78 -7.27 -7.90
CA SER A 90 -11.68 -8.05 -7.05
C SER A 90 -10.91 -8.76 -5.93
N TYR A 91 -9.81 -9.43 -6.27
CA TYR A 91 -8.89 -10.04 -5.29
C TYR A 91 -8.39 -9.02 -4.26
N LEU A 92 -7.95 -7.84 -4.72
CA LEU A 92 -7.50 -6.76 -3.83
C LEU A 92 -8.63 -6.23 -2.94
N LYS A 93 -9.86 -6.08 -3.46
CA LYS A 93 -11.04 -5.66 -2.68
C LYS A 93 -11.33 -6.63 -1.53
N HIS A 94 -11.28 -7.93 -1.80
CA HIS A 94 -11.49 -8.93 -0.75
C HIS A 94 -10.34 -8.95 0.27
N ALA A 95 -9.09 -8.89 -0.20
CA ALA A 95 -7.92 -8.82 0.67
C ALA A 95 -7.94 -7.57 1.58
N ALA A 96 -8.32 -6.42 1.04
CA ALA A 96 -8.46 -5.16 1.76
C ALA A 96 -9.50 -5.24 2.90
N GLN A 97 -10.59 -5.99 2.69
CA GLN A 97 -11.63 -6.24 3.70
C GLN A 97 -11.19 -7.24 4.78
N GLY A 98 -10.00 -7.84 4.65
CA GLY A 98 -9.48 -8.81 5.59
C GLY A 98 -10.04 -10.22 5.42
N LEU A 99 -10.61 -10.53 4.24
CA LEU A 99 -11.10 -11.86 3.84
C LEU A 99 -9.92 -12.82 3.57
N GLU A 100 -10.22 -14.03 3.08
CA GLU A 100 -9.25 -15.12 2.94
C GLU A 100 -8.12 -14.79 1.95
N GLU A 101 -8.42 -13.97 0.94
CA GLU A 101 -7.48 -13.50 -0.09
C GLU A 101 -6.25 -12.81 0.50
N LYS A 102 -6.35 -12.21 1.69
CA LYS A 102 -5.20 -11.60 2.38
C LYS A 102 -4.08 -12.58 2.72
N LYS A 103 -4.39 -13.87 2.78
CA LYS A 103 -3.44 -14.96 3.06
C LYS A 103 -3.02 -15.72 1.80
N GLN A 104 -3.60 -15.37 0.66
CA GLN A 104 -3.34 -16.04 -0.61
C GLN A 104 -2.25 -15.30 -1.40
N ILE A 105 -1.70 -15.97 -2.40
CA ILE A 105 -0.71 -15.41 -3.31
C ILE A 105 -1.38 -15.17 -4.66
N LEU A 106 -1.31 -13.94 -5.17
CA LEU A 106 -1.76 -13.62 -6.53
C LEU A 106 -0.78 -14.24 -7.54
N TYR A 107 -1.26 -15.23 -8.30
CA TYR A 107 -0.47 -15.90 -9.33
C TYR A 107 -0.94 -15.51 -10.73
N LEU A 108 -0.07 -14.83 -11.49
CA LEU A 108 -0.35 -14.43 -12.86
C LEU A 108 0.04 -15.56 -13.83
N LEU A 109 -0.95 -16.31 -14.31
CA LEU A 109 -0.77 -17.41 -15.27
C LEU A 109 -1.19 -17.00 -16.69
N GLY A 110 -0.44 -17.43 -17.70
CA GLY A 110 -0.77 -17.16 -19.10
C GLY A 110 0.39 -17.40 -20.07
N PRO A 111 0.15 -17.33 -21.39
CA PRO A 111 1.17 -17.61 -22.41
C PRO A 111 2.34 -16.63 -22.36
N VAL A 112 3.48 -17.02 -22.93
CA VAL A 112 4.64 -16.13 -23.12
C VAL A 112 4.19 -14.91 -23.94
N GLY A 113 4.64 -13.72 -23.56
CA GLY A 113 4.24 -12.47 -24.22
C GLY A 113 2.87 -11.91 -23.83
N GLY A 114 2.06 -12.60 -23.01
CA GLY A 114 0.73 -12.14 -22.58
C GLY A 114 0.70 -10.99 -21.57
N GLY A 115 1.71 -10.13 -21.50
CA GLY A 115 1.71 -8.92 -20.65
C GLY A 115 1.84 -9.14 -19.14
N LYS A 116 2.03 -10.37 -18.66
CA LYS A 116 2.11 -10.70 -17.22
C LYS A 116 3.15 -9.88 -16.45
N SER A 117 4.38 -9.82 -16.97
CA SER A 117 5.45 -9.05 -16.35
C SER A 117 5.15 -7.55 -16.38
N SER A 118 4.59 -7.04 -17.47
CA SER A 118 4.16 -5.64 -17.57
C SER A 118 3.10 -5.29 -16.53
N LEU A 119 2.15 -6.20 -16.28
CA LEU A 119 1.11 -6.02 -15.26
C LEU A 119 1.71 -6.01 -13.84
N ALA A 120 2.66 -6.92 -13.56
CA ALA A 120 3.39 -6.93 -12.31
C ALA A 120 4.19 -5.64 -12.09
N GLU A 121 4.91 -5.14 -13.11
CA GLU A 121 5.62 -3.86 -13.04
C GLU A 121 4.68 -2.67 -12.87
N ARG A 122 3.47 -2.72 -13.46
CA ARG A 122 2.45 -1.70 -13.24
C ARG A 122 1.95 -1.69 -11.80
N LEU A 123 1.66 -2.85 -11.21
CA LEU A 123 1.28 -2.96 -9.80
C LEU A 123 2.38 -2.44 -8.87
N LYS A 124 3.65 -2.76 -9.14
CA LYS A 124 4.77 -2.19 -8.38
C LYS A 124 4.82 -0.67 -8.51
N SER A 125 4.62 -0.15 -9.73
CA SER A 125 4.59 1.30 -9.98
C SER A 125 3.47 1.99 -9.20
N LEU A 126 2.27 1.40 -9.17
CA LEU A 126 1.12 1.90 -8.41
C LEU A 126 1.37 1.86 -6.90
N MET A 127 2.06 0.83 -6.38
CA MET A 127 2.41 0.76 -4.96
C MET A 127 3.30 1.94 -4.50
N GLN A 128 4.09 2.53 -5.40
CA GLN A 128 4.92 3.71 -5.08
C GLN A 128 4.11 5.01 -4.93
N LEU A 129 2.80 5.01 -5.23
CA LEU A 129 1.94 6.19 -5.18
C LEU A 129 1.28 6.44 -3.82
N VAL A 130 1.42 5.52 -2.85
CA VAL A 130 0.79 5.66 -1.53
C VAL A 130 1.84 5.42 -0.43
N PRO A 131 2.11 6.40 0.45
CA PRO A 131 3.22 6.33 1.40
C PRO A 131 2.91 5.48 2.61
N ILE A 132 3.86 4.67 3.07
CA ILE A 132 3.76 3.92 4.33
C ILE A 132 4.26 4.75 5.52
N TYR A 133 3.89 4.37 6.73
CA TYR A 133 4.39 4.96 7.97
C TYR A 133 5.18 3.90 8.73
N VAL A 134 6.38 4.27 9.17
CA VAL A 134 7.33 3.34 9.80
C VAL A 134 7.94 3.93 11.05
N LEU A 135 8.32 3.07 11.99
CA LEU A 135 9.01 3.47 13.20
C LEU A 135 10.43 3.97 12.92
N SER A 136 10.83 4.97 13.69
CA SER A 136 12.16 5.55 13.79
C SER A 136 12.53 5.66 15.27
N ALA A 137 13.81 5.47 15.57
CA ALA A 137 14.38 5.65 16.89
C ALA A 137 15.79 6.22 16.75
N ASN A 138 16.12 7.27 17.50
CA ASN A 138 17.44 7.91 17.47
C ASN A 138 17.90 8.36 16.07
N GLY A 139 16.97 8.79 15.22
CA GLY A 139 17.25 9.19 13.83
C GLY A 139 17.45 8.02 12.85
N GLU A 140 17.28 6.78 13.31
CA GLU A 140 17.36 5.59 12.47
C GLU A 140 15.96 5.00 12.25
N ARG A 141 15.63 4.78 10.97
CA ARG A 141 14.42 4.06 10.57
C ARG A 141 14.53 2.58 10.92
N SER A 142 13.39 1.94 11.22
CA SER A 142 13.33 0.48 11.31
C SER A 142 13.85 -0.16 10.02
N PRO A 143 14.79 -1.12 10.12
CA PRO A 143 15.34 -1.80 8.95
C PRO A 143 14.33 -2.72 8.27
N VAL A 144 13.26 -3.10 8.98
CA VAL A 144 12.18 -3.96 8.48
C VAL A 144 10.87 -3.20 8.27
N ASN A 145 10.93 -1.86 8.28
CA ASN A 145 9.77 -0.98 8.10
C ASN A 145 8.65 -1.28 9.10
N ASP A 146 8.99 -1.48 10.39
CA ASP A 146 8.01 -1.70 11.46
C ASP A 146 6.90 -0.64 11.41
N HIS A 147 5.66 -1.08 11.27
CA HIS A 147 4.52 -0.17 11.35
C HIS A 147 4.36 0.32 12.79
N PRO A 148 3.99 1.60 13.06
CA PRO A 148 3.87 2.12 14.42
C PRO A 148 2.91 1.35 15.32
N PHE A 149 1.93 0.67 14.72
CA PHE A 149 0.98 -0.15 15.47
C PHE A 149 1.59 -1.39 16.13
N CYS A 150 2.83 -1.78 15.80
CA CYS A 150 3.50 -2.89 16.48
C CYS A 150 3.85 -2.58 17.95
N LEU A 151 3.72 -1.31 18.38
CA LEU A 151 3.90 -0.88 19.76
C LEU A 151 2.67 -1.14 20.64
N PHE A 152 1.50 -1.43 20.06
CA PHE A 152 0.24 -1.55 20.80
C PHE A 152 -0.22 -3.01 20.91
N ASN A 153 -0.74 -3.35 22.09
CA ASN A 153 -1.29 -4.66 22.39
C ASN A 153 -2.78 -4.72 21.97
N PRO A 154 -3.20 -5.63 21.07
CA PRO A 154 -4.58 -5.69 20.58
C PRO A 154 -5.63 -6.10 21.63
N GLN A 155 -5.20 -6.67 22.75
CA GLN A 155 -6.06 -7.06 23.86
C GLN A 155 -6.24 -5.90 24.86
N GLU A 156 -5.23 -5.05 25.02
CA GLU A 156 -5.20 -4.00 26.05
C GLU A 156 -5.55 -2.63 25.47
N ASP A 157 -5.00 -2.29 24.29
CA ASP A 157 -5.03 -0.93 23.75
C ASP A 157 -6.12 -0.71 22.70
N ALA A 158 -6.65 -1.78 22.09
CA ALA A 158 -7.53 -1.69 20.94
C ALA A 158 -8.79 -0.85 21.20
N GLN A 159 -9.40 -1.00 22.38
CA GLN A 159 -10.60 -0.25 22.74
C GLN A 159 -10.31 1.25 22.89
N ILE A 160 -9.14 1.61 23.40
CA ILE A 160 -8.70 3.00 23.56
C ILE A 160 -8.45 3.61 22.19
N LEU A 161 -7.68 2.92 21.34
CA LEU A 161 -7.37 3.37 19.98
C LEU A 161 -8.61 3.54 19.09
N GLU A 162 -9.58 2.62 19.20
CA GLU A 162 -10.85 2.72 18.49
C GLU A 162 -11.68 3.91 18.98
N LYS A 163 -11.76 4.15 20.30
CA LYS A 163 -12.55 5.24 20.88
C LYS A 163 -11.95 6.62 20.63
N GLU A 164 -10.63 6.77 20.76
CA GLU A 164 -9.97 8.07 20.72
C GLU A 164 -9.54 8.48 19.31
N TYR A 165 -9.09 7.51 18.51
CA TYR A 165 -8.51 7.75 17.19
C TYR A 165 -9.30 7.11 16.05
N GLY A 166 -10.34 6.32 16.34
CA GLY A 166 -11.15 5.66 15.32
C GLY A 166 -10.43 4.53 14.60
N ILE A 167 -9.36 3.99 15.18
CA ILE A 167 -8.53 2.93 14.59
C ILE A 167 -9.18 1.57 14.88
N PRO A 168 -9.68 0.83 13.87
CA PRO A 168 -10.33 -0.44 14.10
C PRO A 168 -9.34 -1.53 14.56
N ARG A 169 -9.75 -2.38 15.50
CA ARG A 169 -8.93 -3.47 16.07
C ARG A 169 -8.25 -4.36 15.01
N ARG A 170 -8.90 -4.57 13.86
CA ARG A 170 -8.36 -5.42 12.77
C ARG A 170 -7.00 -4.96 12.21
N TYR A 171 -6.62 -3.69 12.40
CA TYR A 171 -5.34 -3.15 11.94
C TYR A 171 -4.19 -3.35 12.94
N LEU A 172 -4.48 -3.75 14.17
CA LEU A 172 -3.47 -3.96 15.22
C LEU A 172 -2.80 -5.34 15.14
N GLY A 173 -2.70 -5.94 13.96
CA GLY A 173 -2.16 -7.30 13.77
C GLY A 173 -0.64 -7.37 13.61
N THR A 174 0.08 -6.25 13.68
CA THR A 174 1.51 -6.17 13.42
C THR A 174 2.33 -6.58 14.63
N ILE A 175 3.37 -7.38 14.41
CA ILE A 175 4.26 -7.86 15.46
C ILE A 175 5.49 -6.95 15.55
N MET A 176 5.93 -6.66 16.77
CA MET A 176 7.15 -5.90 17.03
C MET A 176 8.39 -6.68 16.58
N SER A 177 9.22 -6.08 15.72
CA SER A 177 10.49 -6.70 15.33
C SER A 177 11.52 -6.73 16.48
N PRO A 178 12.58 -7.57 16.38
CA PRO A 178 13.69 -7.53 17.32
C PRO A 178 14.37 -6.16 17.43
N TRP A 179 14.39 -5.39 16.34
CA TRP A 179 14.95 -4.03 16.34
C TRP A 179 14.07 -3.11 17.20
N ALA A 180 12.76 -3.11 16.99
CA ALA A 180 11.83 -2.28 17.77
C ALA A 180 11.83 -2.69 19.26
N ALA A 181 11.87 -3.99 19.56
CA ALA A 181 11.95 -4.50 20.93
C ALA A 181 13.23 -4.04 21.64
N LYS A 182 14.38 -4.09 20.96
CA LYS A 182 15.65 -3.58 21.51
C LYS A 182 15.56 -2.09 21.84
N ARG A 183 15.00 -1.27 20.92
CA ARG A 183 14.84 0.18 21.15
C ARG A 183 13.88 0.48 22.29
N LEU A 184 12.78 -0.27 22.40
CA LEU A 184 11.83 -0.12 23.50
C LEU A 184 12.50 -0.38 24.86
N HIS A 185 13.36 -1.40 24.95
CA HIS A 185 14.14 -1.67 26.15
C HIS A 185 15.15 -0.54 26.46
N GLU A 186 15.89 -0.04 25.46
CA GLU A 186 16.79 1.12 25.59
C GLU A 186 16.04 2.37 26.08
N PHE A 187 14.78 2.52 25.71
CA PHE A 187 13.91 3.62 26.11
C PHE A 187 13.28 3.44 27.48
N GLY A 188 13.45 2.29 28.13
CA GLY A 188 12.85 1.97 29.42
C GLY A 188 11.34 1.74 29.34
N GLY A 189 10.85 1.25 28.19
CA GLY A 189 9.42 1.06 27.94
C GLY A 189 8.69 2.32 27.46
N ASP A 190 9.38 3.46 27.35
CA ASP A 190 8.78 4.71 26.91
C ASP A 190 8.61 4.77 25.38
N ILE A 191 7.42 4.41 24.91
CA ILE A 191 7.08 4.44 23.49
C ILE A 191 7.08 5.86 22.88
N THR A 192 7.02 6.92 23.71
CA THR A 192 6.99 8.32 23.23
C THR A 192 8.32 8.78 22.65
N LYS A 193 9.40 8.03 22.92
CA LYS A 193 10.73 8.25 22.33
C LYS A 193 10.85 7.72 20.90
N PHE A 194 9.91 6.90 20.44
CA PHE A 194 9.82 6.56 19.02
C PHE A 194 9.28 7.74 18.22
N ARG A 195 9.75 7.82 16.99
CA ARG A 195 9.24 8.69 15.95
C ARG A 195 8.59 7.84 14.87
N VAL A 196 7.72 8.47 14.10
CA VAL A 196 7.09 7.85 12.93
C VAL A 196 7.54 8.63 11.71
N VAL A 197 7.93 7.93 10.67
CA VAL A 197 8.41 8.53 9.43
C VAL A 197 7.50 8.10 8.30
N LYS A 198 7.03 9.06 7.51
CA LYS A 198 6.28 8.79 6.28
C LYS A 198 7.26 8.52 5.15
N VAL A 199 7.17 7.33 4.58
CA VAL A 199 8.13 6.83 3.59
C VAL A 199 7.37 6.38 2.34
N TRP A 200 7.87 6.79 1.17
CA TRP A 200 7.32 6.37 -0.10
C TRP A 200 7.90 5.01 -0.52
N PRO A 201 7.07 4.01 -0.83
CA PRO A 201 7.57 2.76 -1.41
C PRO A 201 8.40 3.05 -2.67
N SER A 202 9.45 2.26 -2.88
CA SER A 202 10.43 2.50 -3.93
C SER A 202 10.96 1.19 -4.47
N ILE A 203 10.78 0.95 -5.75
CA ILE A 203 11.34 -0.22 -6.46
C ILE A 203 12.88 -0.12 -6.45
N LEU A 204 13.40 1.06 -6.75
CA LEU A 204 14.85 1.29 -6.88
C LEU A 204 15.58 1.11 -5.55
N GLN A 205 14.99 1.61 -4.46
CA GLN A 205 15.59 1.54 -3.12
C GLN A 205 15.14 0.29 -2.33
N GLN A 206 14.33 -0.59 -2.94
CA GLN A 206 13.76 -1.77 -2.30
C GLN A 206 13.01 -1.46 -0.99
N ILE A 207 12.27 -0.35 -0.97
CA ILE A 207 11.49 0.08 0.19
C ILE A 207 10.05 -0.41 -0.01
N ALA A 208 9.59 -1.28 0.88
CA ALA A 208 8.25 -1.88 0.88
C ALA A 208 7.87 -2.68 -0.39
N ILE A 209 8.77 -2.75 -1.37
CA ILE A 209 8.64 -3.51 -2.61
C ILE A 209 9.93 -4.30 -2.78
N ALA A 210 9.81 -5.63 -2.83
CA ALA A 210 10.93 -6.52 -3.08
C ALA A 210 10.68 -7.32 -4.37
N LYS A 211 11.75 -7.55 -5.13
CA LYS A 211 11.78 -8.49 -6.26
C LYS A 211 12.83 -9.52 -5.94
N THR A 212 12.42 -10.79 -5.90
CA THR A 212 13.35 -11.91 -5.95
C THR A 212 13.33 -12.45 -7.36
N GLU A 213 14.50 -12.60 -7.97
CA GLU A 213 14.61 -13.46 -9.14
C GLU A 213 14.48 -14.92 -8.68
N PRO A 214 14.04 -15.85 -9.55
CA PRO A 214 14.20 -17.27 -9.29
C PRO A 214 15.69 -17.54 -9.01
N GLY A 215 16.00 -18.04 -7.82
CA GLY A 215 17.32 -18.62 -7.57
C GLY A 215 17.44 -19.95 -8.31
N ASP A 216 18.66 -20.30 -8.72
CA ASP A 216 18.99 -21.67 -9.12
C ASP A 216 18.83 -22.65 -7.93
#